data_AF-A0A8G1A0A1-F1
#
_entry.id   AF-A0A8G1A0A1-F1
#
_cell.length_a   1.000
_cell.length_b   1.000
_cell.length_c   1.000
_cell.angle_alpha   90.00
_cell.angle_beta   90.00
_cell.angle_gamma   90.00
#
_symmetry.space_group_name_H-M   'P 1'
#
loop_
_entity.id
_entity.type
_entity.pdbx_description
1 polymer ?
#
loop_
_entity_poly.entity_id
_entity_poly.type
_entity_poly.pdbx_seq_one_letter_code
_entity_poly.pdbx_strand_id
1 'polypeptide(L)' 'MSYTAFPKEHAKRIRTTNMMERINKELKRRTKVGGAFFNEESLLRLAGSILMGINEEWVTGRRYLTMEKE' A
#
# COMPACT_ATOMS: atom_id res chain seq x y z
N MET A 1 3.47 -5.27 18.97
CA MET A 1 2.49 -4.16 19.11
C MET A 1 1.12 -4.71 18.73
N SER A 2 0.10 -4.56 19.58
CA SER A 2 -1.26 -5.05 19.31
C SER A 2 -2.13 -3.96 18.65
N TYR A 3 -3.12 -4.35 17.84
CA TYR A 3 -4.06 -3.40 17.21
C TYR A 3 -4.85 -2.56 18.23
N THR A 4 -4.91 -3.03 19.49
CA THR A 4 -5.57 -2.35 20.62
C THR A 4 -4.83 -1.11 21.10
N ALA A 5 -3.58 -0.90 20.66
CA ALA A 5 -2.81 0.31 20.97
C ALA A 5 -3.24 1.54 20.14
N PHE A 6 -4.10 1.36 19.14
CA PHE A 6 -4.57 2.42 18.23
C PHE A 6 -6.02 2.81 18.53
N PRO A 7 -6.47 4.01 18.11
CA PRO A 7 -7.88 4.40 18.17
C PRO A 7 -8.81 3.31 17.62
N LYS A 8 -9.99 3.15 18.25
CA LYS A 8 -10.97 2.11 17.86
C LYS A 8 -11.37 2.21 16.37
N GLU A 9 -11.35 3.40 15.82
CA GLU A 9 -11.60 3.69 14.40
C GLU A 9 -10.59 3.00 13.47
N HIS A 10 -9.34 2.83 13.91
CA HIS A 10 -8.28 2.17 13.13
C HIS A 10 -8.21 0.67 13.37
N ALA A 11 -8.71 0.19 14.50
CA ALA A 11 -8.64 -1.23 14.89
C ALA A 11 -9.16 -2.16 13.79
N LYS A 12 -10.26 -1.82 13.11
CA LYS A 12 -10.82 -2.63 12.02
C LYS A 12 -9.86 -2.79 10.84
N ARG A 13 -9.09 -1.75 10.51
CA ARG A 13 -8.13 -1.74 9.40
C ARG A 13 -6.83 -2.45 9.81
N ILE A 14 -6.31 -2.16 11.01
CA ILE A 14 -5.05 -2.68 11.54
C ILE A 14 -5.14 -4.18 11.89
N ARG A 15 -6.31 -4.67 12.31
CA ARG A 15 -6.51 -6.09 12.66
C ARG A 15 -6.36 -7.03 11.46
N THR A 16 -6.43 -6.53 10.23
CA THR A 16 -6.48 -7.35 9.01
C THR A 16 -5.30 -7.06 8.08
N THR A 17 -4.92 -8.03 7.27
CA THR A 17 -3.91 -7.89 6.20
C THR A 17 -4.47 -7.37 4.87
N ASN A 18 -5.77 -7.05 4.82
CA ASN A 18 -6.48 -6.66 3.59
C ASN A 18 -5.80 -5.54 2.78
N MET A 19 -5.20 -4.57 3.46
CA MET A 19 -4.49 -3.47 2.77
C MET A 19 -3.21 -3.95 2.09
N MET A 20 -2.41 -4.74 2.79
CA MET A 20 -1.21 -5.36 2.22
C MET A 20 -1.57 -6.31 1.07
N GLU A 21 -2.64 -7.09 1.21
CA GLU A 21 -3.13 -7.97 0.15
C GLU A 21 -3.56 -7.17 -1.10
N ARG A 22 -4.25 -6.04 -0.92
CA ARG A 22 -4.65 -5.15 -2.02
C ARG A 22 -3.42 -4.55 -2.73
N ILE A 23 -2.44 -4.07 -1.98
CA ILE A 23 -1.17 -3.55 -2.54
C ILE A 23 -0.44 -4.65 -3.30
N ASN A 24 -0.28 -5.83 -2.71
CA ASN A 24 0.38 -6.97 -3.34
C ASN A 24 -0.33 -7.41 -4.63
N LYS A 25 -1.66 -7.39 -4.64
CA LYS A 25 -2.45 -7.68 -5.84
C LYS A 25 -2.19 -6.65 -6.94
N GLU A 26 -2.10 -5.37 -6.58
CA GLU A 26 -1.83 -4.30 -7.55
C GLU A 26 -0.40 -4.36 -8.10
N LEU A 27 0.59 -4.60 -7.24
CA LEU A 27 1.97 -4.85 -7.67
C LEU A 27 2.02 -6.00 -8.67
N LYS A 28 1.47 -7.17 -8.31
CA LYS A 28 1.42 -8.34 -9.19
C LYS A 28 0.72 -8.04 -10.51
N ARG A 29 -0.39 -7.28 -10.50
CA ARG A 29 -1.14 -6.93 -11.71
C ARG A 29 -0.32 -6.07 -12.65
N ARG A 30 0.37 -5.05 -12.13
CA ARG A 30 1.15 -4.09 -12.95
C ARG A 30 2.50 -4.65 -13.39
N THR A 31 3.14 -5.47 -12.56
CA THR A 31 4.39 -6.14 -12.96
C THR A 31 4.16 -7.26 -13.97
N LYS A 32 2.97 -7.89 -13.98
CA LYS A 32 2.62 -8.94 -14.97
C LYS A 32 2.70 -8.46 -16.42
N VAL A 33 2.43 -7.18 -16.70
CA VAL A 33 2.53 -6.60 -18.06
C VAL A 33 3.97 -6.62 -18.57
N GLY A 34 4.96 -6.49 -17.69
CA GLY A 34 6.37 -6.53 -18.06
C GLY A 34 6.85 -7.91 -18.50
N GLY A 35 6.14 -8.99 -18.15
CA GLY A 35 6.52 -10.37 -18.47
C GLY A 35 7.79 -10.81 -17.73
N ALA A 36 8.95 -10.34 -18.21
CA ALA A 36 10.26 -10.55 -17.61
C ALA A 36 11.04 -9.22 -17.54
N PHE A 37 11.72 -8.98 -16.42
CA PHE A 37 12.55 -7.79 -16.24
C PHE A 37 14.01 -8.13 -16.55
N PHE A 38 14.69 -7.25 -17.30
CA PHE A 38 16.10 -7.44 -17.68
C PHE A 38 17.07 -7.34 -16.49
N ASN A 39 16.70 -6.61 -15.43
CA ASN A 39 17.48 -6.48 -14.19
C ASN A 39 16.57 -6.11 -13.01
N GLU A 40 17.09 -6.30 -11.78
CA GLU A 40 16.39 -6.00 -10.53
C GLU A 40 16.06 -4.50 -10.39
N GLU A 41 16.95 -3.62 -10.83
CA GLU A 41 16.74 -2.17 -10.73
C GLU A 41 15.53 -1.69 -11.55
N SER A 42 15.27 -2.30 -12.70
CA SER A 42 14.10 -2.00 -13.53
C SER A 42 12.80 -2.41 -12.83
N LEU A 43 12.81 -3.56 -12.15
CA LEU A 43 11.68 -4.01 -11.33
C LEU A 43 11.46 -3.09 -10.13
N LEU A 44 12.52 -2.73 -9.42
CA LEU A 44 12.47 -1.83 -8.26
C LEU A 44 11.93 -0.45 -8.64
N ARG A 45 12.37 0.09 -9.78
CA ARG A 45 11.85 1.37 -10.30
C ARG A 45 10.35 1.32 -10.56
N LEU A 46 9.86 0.29 -11.25
CA LEU A 46 8.43 0.12 -11.50
C LEU A 46 7.65 -0.04 -10.19
N ALA A 47 8.10 -0.92 -9.29
CA ALA A 47 7.46 -1.15 -8.00
C ALA A 47 7.42 0.15 -7.18
N GLY A 48 8.52 0.90 -7.14
CA GLY A 48 8.63 2.19 -6.49
C GLY A 48 7.62 3.20 -7.05
N SER A 49 7.55 3.36 -8.38
CA SER A 49 6.58 4.26 -9.01
C SER A 49 5.12 3.89 -8.68
N ILE A 50 4.79 2.60 -8.59
CA ILE A 50 3.45 2.15 -8.21
C ILE A 50 3.13 2.53 -6.76
N LEU A 51 4.07 2.26 -5.84
CA LEU A 51 3.89 2.56 -4.42
C LEU A 51 3.81 4.08 -4.18
N MET A 52 4.60 4.87 -4.90
CA MET A 52 4.51 6.34 -4.86
C MET A 52 3.11 6.84 -5.27
N GLY A 53 2.54 6.30 -6.34
CA GLY A 53 1.19 6.67 -6.76
C GLY A 53 0.10 6.28 -5.75
N ILE A 54 0.23 5.10 -5.11
CA ILE A 54 -0.69 4.69 -4.03
C ILE A 54 -0.56 5.64 -2.82
N ASN A 55 0.68 6.00 -2.46
CA ASN A 55 0.92 6.94 -1.38
C ASN A 55 0.32 8.32 -1.68
N GLU A 56 0.49 8.82 -2.91
CA GLU A 56 -0.09 10.09 -3.34
C GLU A 56 -1.63 10.07 -3.24
N GLU A 57 -2.30 8.98 -3.66
CA GLU A 57 -3.75 8.81 -3.49
C GLU A 57 -4.17 8.86 -2.02
N TRP A 58 -3.38 8.26 -1.13
CA TRP A 58 -3.67 8.27 0.31
C TRP A 58 -3.44 9.63 0.95
N VAL A 59 -2.46 10.40 0.48
CA VAL A 59 -2.15 11.73 1.02
C VAL A 59 -3.14 12.78 0.50
N THR A 60 -3.45 12.76 -0.79
CA THR A 60 -4.26 13.81 -1.45
C THR A 60 -5.75 13.49 -1.50
N GLY A 61 -6.11 12.20 -1.52
CA GLY A 61 -7.48 11.72 -1.69
C GLY A 61 -8.03 11.10 -0.42
N ARG A 62 -8.46 9.84 -0.53
CA ARG A 62 -9.10 9.13 0.59
C ARG A 62 -8.03 8.54 1.51
N ARG A 63 -7.66 9.30 2.56
CA ARG A 63 -6.73 8.86 3.61
C ARG A 63 -7.05 7.44 4.10
N TYR A 64 -6.06 6.55 4.01
CA TYR A 64 -6.21 5.16 4.45
C TYR A 64 -6.19 5.04 5.98
N LEU A 65 -5.48 5.90 6.71
CA LEU A 65 -5.57 6.05 8.16
C LEU A 65 -5.45 7.54 8.50
N THR A 66 -6.35 8.03 9.35
CA THR A 66 -6.31 9.41 9.86
C THR A 66 -5.69 9.38 11.24
N MET A 67 -4.39 9.67 11.35
CA MET A 67 -3.67 9.59 12.62
C MET A 67 -3.81 10.85 13.50
N GLU A 68 -4.47 11.88 12.97
CA GLU A 68 -4.78 13.13 13.69
C GLU A 68 -6.06 12.94 14.51
N LYS A 69 -6.01 13.29 15.80
CA LYS A 69 -7.20 13.52 16.61
C LYS A 69 -7.73 14.91 16.27
N GLU A 70 -8.96 15.01 15.78
CA GLU A 70 -9.77 16.23 15.98
C GLU A 70 -10.09 16.40 17.46
#